data_AF-A0A482V7G4-F1
#
_entry.id   AF-A0A482V7G4-F1
#
_cell.length_a   1.000
_cell.length_b   1.000
_cell.length_c   1.000
_cell.angle_alpha   90.00
_cell.angle_beta   90.00
_cell.angle_gamma   90.00
#
_symmetry.space_group_name_H-M   'P 1'
#
loop_
_entity.id
_entity.type
_entity.pdbx_description
1 polymer ?
#
loop_
_entity_poly.entity_id
_entity_poly.type
_entity_poly.pdbx_seq_one_letter_code
_entity_poly.pdbx_strand_id
1 'polypeptide(L)'
;MASGAVIFQKMRSFSSLKRSFTAGKVIYNRPTGSSSIPTNVPGLSSAVVKIPNEPVGPGAAKNTGYKNPEYFSYDKNSFFEAEVELLKYRCPQPSTKEYYKQNQ
;
A
#
# COMPACT_ATOMS: atom_id res chain seq x y z
N MET A 1 -34.54 -48.74 -25.90
CA MET A 1 -34.72 -48.13 -24.57
C MET A 1 -33.61 -47.10 -24.40
N ALA A 2 -33.93 -45.82 -24.58
CA ALA A 2 -32.94 -44.74 -24.49
C ALA A 2 -32.81 -44.28 -23.03
N SER A 3 -31.69 -44.61 -22.37
CA SER A 3 -31.35 -44.09 -21.05
C SER A 3 -30.77 -42.69 -21.19
N GLY A 4 -31.55 -41.67 -20.84
CA GLY A 4 -31.09 -40.29 -20.71
C GLY A 4 -30.42 -40.07 -19.35
N ALA A 5 -29.14 -39.72 -19.34
CA ALA A 5 -28.45 -39.27 -18.14
C ALA A 5 -28.80 -37.80 -17.85
N VAL A 6 -29.39 -37.52 -16.69
CA VAL A 6 -29.69 -36.15 -16.24
C VAL A 6 -28.47 -35.61 -15.49
N ILE A 7 -27.76 -34.67 -16.12
CA ILE A 7 -26.63 -33.94 -15.51
C ILE A 7 -27.20 -32.89 -14.55
N PHE A 8 -27.11 -33.12 -13.25
CA PHE A 8 -27.37 -32.08 -12.26
C PHE A 8 -26.19 -31.11 -12.19
N GLN A 9 -26.26 -30.02 -12.95
CA GLN A 9 -25.30 -28.94 -12.87
C GLN A 9 -25.66 -28.04 -11.67
N LYS A 10 -24.88 -28.12 -10.59
CA LYS A 10 -24.98 -27.23 -9.43
C LYS A 10 -24.70 -25.79 -9.88
N MET A 11 -25.76 -24.99 -10.02
CA MET A 11 -25.68 -23.57 -10.32
C MET A 11 -24.86 -22.87 -9.22
N ARG A 12 -23.65 -22.42 -9.57
CA ARG A 12 -22.86 -21.55 -8.69
C ARG A 12 -23.50 -20.17 -8.75
N SER A 13 -24.10 -19.76 -7.63
CA SER A 13 -24.62 -18.39 -7.46
C SER A 13 -23.45 -17.44 -7.40
N PHE A 14 -23.14 -16.79 -8.53
CA PHE A 14 -22.25 -15.64 -8.54
C PHE A 14 -23.10 -14.43 -8.16
N SER A 15 -23.05 -14.03 -6.90
CA SER A 15 -23.58 -12.74 -6.45
C SER A 15 -22.73 -11.63 -7.05
N SER A 16 -22.94 -11.34 -8.33
CA SER A 16 -22.38 -10.16 -8.97
C SER A 16 -23.13 -8.95 -8.42
N LEU A 17 -22.52 -8.30 -7.42
CA LEU A 17 -22.90 -6.95 -7.02
C LEU A 17 -22.90 -6.10 -8.30
N LYS A 18 -24.09 -5.72 -8.76
CA LYS A 18 -24.25 -4.76 -9.85
C LYS A 18 -23.68 -3.43 -9.36
N ARG A 19 -22.40 -3.17 -9.68
CA ARG A 19 -21.85 -1.81 -9.61
C ARG A 19 -22.55 -1.00 -10.70
N SER A 20 -23.59 -0.29 -10.30
CA SER A 20 -24.15 0.79 -11.09
C SER A 20 -23.05 1.85 -11.23
N PHE A 21 -22.51 2.02 -12.43
CA PHE A 21 -21.61 3.12 -12.75
C PHE A 21 -22.45 4.39 -12.83
N THR A 22 -22.79 4.97 -11.68
CA THR A 22 -23.29 6.33 -11.65
C THR A 22 -22.11 7.22 -12.04
N ALA A 23 -22.17 7.82 -13.22
CA ALA A 23 -21.28 8.88 -13.66
C ALA A 23 -21.52 10.13 -12.79
N GLY A 24 -21.06 10.07 -11.56
CA GLY A 24 -21.06 11.17 -10.60
C GLY A 24 -19.75 11.05 -9.87
N LYS A 25 -18.92 12.11 -9.94
CA LYS A 25 -17.71 12.22 -9.13
C LYS A 25 -18.11 12.05 -7.67
N VAL A 26 -17.93 10.86 -7.11
CA VAL A 26 -17.95 10.67 -5.66
C VAL A 26 -16.68 11.31 -5.14
N ILE A 27 -16.73 12.63 -4.96
CA ILE A 27 -15.81 13.36 -4.11
C ILE A 27 -16.11 12.83 -2.71
N TYR A 28 -15.34 11.84 -2.26
CA TYR A 28 -15.27 11.56 -0.83
C TYR A 28 -14.77 12.84 -0.19
N ASN A 29 -15.69 13.59 0.41
CA ASN A 29 -15.36 14.60 1.39
C ASN A 29 -14.73 13.83 2.56
N ARG A 30 -13.42 13.60 2.52
CA ARG A 30 -12.67 13.13 3.68
C ARG A 30 -12.88 14.23 4.72
N PRO A 31 -13.64 14.01 5.81
CA PRO A 31 -13.70 15.00 6.85
C PRO A 31 -12.26 15.28 7.27
N THR A 32 -11.88 16.56 7.28
CA THR A 32 -10.67 17.04 7.95
C THR A 32 -10.89 16.89 9.45
N GLY A 33 -11.09 15.66 9.91
CA GLY A 33 -10.81 15.33 11.27
C GLY A 33 -9.34 15.64 11.44
N SER A 34 -9.04 16.63 12.28
CA SER A 34 -7.77 16.72 12.97
C SER A 34 -7.65 15.43 13.79
N SER A 35 -7.35 14.31 13.12
CA SER A 35 -6.70 13.20 13.79
C SER A 35 -5.44 13.82 14.32
N SER A 36 -5.34 13.98 15.64
CA SER A 36 -4.08 14.31 16.29
C SER A 36 -3.11 13.24 15.84
N ILE A 37 -2.33 13.55 14.80
CA ILE A 37 -1.28 12.66 14.34
C ILE A 37 -0.42 12.48 15.58
N PRO A 38 -0.24 11.24 16.08
CA PRO A 38 0.62 11.02 17.22
C PRO A 38 1.96 11.68 16.91
N THR A 39 2.27 12.76 17.63
CA THR A 39 3.46 13.58 17.38
C THR A 39 4.75 12.84 17.75
N ASN A 40 4.60 11.72 18.44
CA ASN A 40 5.65 10.80 18.84
C ASN A 40 5.77 9.60 17.89
N VAL A 41 5.65 9.82 16.58
CA VAL A 41 6.13 8.85 15.59
C VAL A 41 7.45 9.40 15.07
N PRO A 42 8.60 8.83 15.51
CA PRO A 42 9.87 9.19 14.88
C PRO A 42 9.74 8.85 13.40
N GLY A 43 9.92 9.85 12.55
CA GLY A 43 9.95 9.66 11.10
C GLY A 43 11.08 8.72 10.68
N LEU A 44 11.19 8.48 9.36
CA LEU A 44 12.27 7.68 8.81
C LEU A 44 13.63 8.30 9.16
N SER A 45 14.62 7.47 9.45
CA SER A 45 15.95 7.98 9.82
C SER A 45 16.70 8.57 8.62
N SER A 46 17.83 9.20 8.89
CA SER A 46 18.75 9.71 7.87
C SER A 46 19.39 8.63 7.00
N ALA A 47 19.28 7.35 7.38
CA ALA A 47 19.68 6.22 6.54
C ALA A 47 18.73 6.05 5.35
N VAL A 48 17.45 6.41 5.53
CA VAL A 48 16.40 6.28 4.51
C VAL A 48 16.33 7.53 3.65
N VAL A 49 16.19 8.70 4.28
CA VAL A 49 16.14 10.00 3.59
C VAL A 49 16.91 11.04 4.37
N LYS A 50 17.83 11.71 3.70
CA LYS A 50 18.44 12.94 4.22
C LYS A 50 17.52 14.09 3.88
N ILE A 51 16.84 14.67 4.86
CA ILE A 51 15.99 15.83 4.66
C ILE A 51 16.89 17.04 4.40
N PRO A 52 16.92 17.59 3.17
CA PRO A 52 17.78 18.70 2.85
C PRO A 52 17.18 19.99 3.44
N ASN A 53 18.03 20.84 4.01
CA ASN A 53 17.67 22.22 4.32
C ASN A 53 18.05 23.18 3.20
N GLU A 54 18.93 22.73 2.31
CA GLU A 54 19.39 23.46 1.13
C GLU A 54 18.64 22.99 -0.14
N PRO A 55 18.61 23.81 -1.21
CA PRO A 55 18.09 23.39 -2.51
C PRO A 55 18.84 22.17 -3.05
N VAL A 56 18.09 21.15 -3.45
CA VAL A 56 18.65 19.90 -4.03
C VAL A 56 18.72 19.90 -5.55
N GLY A 57 18.29 21.00 -6.17
CA GLY A 57 18.36 21.21 -7.61
C GLY A 57 17.60 22.47 -8.04
N PRO A 58 17.63 22.81 -9.34
CA PRO A 58 16.93 23.97 -9.87
C PRO A 58 15.42 23.88 -9.60
N GLY A 59 14.90 24.79 -8.79
CA GLY A 59 13.48 24.80 -8.42
C GLY A 59 13.05 23.69 -7.45
N ALA A 60 13.99 22.93 -6.88
CA ALA A 60 13.71 21.87 -5.89
C ALA A 60 14.21 22.30 -4.50
N ALA A 61 13.44 23.15 -3.83
CA ALA A 61 13.67 23.58 -2.46
C ALA A 61 12.33 23.76 -1.73
N LYS A 62 12.34 23.80 -0.40
CA LYS A 62 11.11 23.85 0.42
C LYS A 62 10.28 25.13 0.21
N ASN A 63 10.89 26.18 -0.33
CA ASN A 63 10.27 27.47 -0.61
C ASN A 63 9.84 27.64 -2.09
N THR A 64 9.99 26.62 -2.94
CA THR A 64 9.60 26.68 -4.35
C THR A 64 8.22 26.05 -4.58
N GLY A 65 7.74 26.09 -5.83
CA GLY A 65 6.46 25.46 -6.20
C GLY A 65 6.47 23.93 -6.21
N TYR A 66 7.66 23.30 -6.22
CA TYR A 66 7.77 21.83 -6.20
C TYR A 66 7.66 21.31 -4.77
N LYS A 67 6.59 20.57 -4.48
CA LYS A 67 6.20 20.22 -3.11
C LYS A 67 6.98 19.07 -2.46
N ASN A 68 7.77 18.31 -3.22
CA ASN A 68 8.44 17.10 -2.72
C ASN A 68 9.94 17.09 -3.06
N PRO A 69 10.73 18.10 -2.63
CA PRO A 69 12.16 18.15 -2.92
C PRO A 69 12.92 16.94 -2.37
N GLU A 70 12.44 16.30 -1.31
CA GLU A 70 13.04 15.11 -0.68
C GLU A 70 13.18 13.93 -1.66
N TYR A 71 12.35 13.88 -2.72
CA TYR A 71 12.46 12.88 -3.78
C TYR A 71 13.86 12.81 -4.41
N PHE A 72 14.58 13.93 -4.48
CA PHE A 72 15.92 13.97 -5.05
C PHE A 72 17.01 13.52 -4.09
N SER A 73 16.68 13.30 -2.81
CA SER A 73 17.64 12.93 -1.76
C SER A 73 17.64 11.43 -1.45
N TYR A 74 16.84 10.63 -2.16
CA TYR A 74 16.87 9.17 -2.06
C TYR A 74 18.14 8.60 -2.71
N ASP A 75 18.63 7.50 -2.14
CA ASP A 75 19.68 6.67 -2.74
C ASP A 75 19.13 5.30 -3.18
N LYS A 76 20.01 4.45 -3.72
CA LYS A 76 19.61 3.12 -4.21
C LYS A 76 19.15 2.17 -3.09
N ASN A 77 19.54 2.46 -1.85
CA ASN A 77 19.31 1.61 -0.70
C ASN A 77 18.15 2.11 0.18
N SER A 78 17.70 3.35 0.01
CA SER A 78 16.62 3.98 0.77
C SER A 78 15.38 3.09 0.91
N PHE A 79 15.03 2.35 -0.14
CA PHE A 79 13.91 1.42 -0.10
C PHE A 79 14.11 0.28 0.91
N PHE A 80 15.30 -0.33 0.91
CA PHE A 80 15.63 -1.44 1.81
C PHE A 80 15.80 -0.96 3.25
N GLU A 81 16.41 0.21 3.46
CA GLU A 81 16.52 0.81 4.79
C GLU A 81 15.13 1.12 5.38
N ALA A 82 14.21 1.63 4.56
CA ALA A 82 12.84 1.88 4.98
C ALA A 82 12.14 0.57 5.39
N GLU A 83 12.39 -0.52 4.67
CA GLU A 83 11.86 -1.84 5.03
C GLU A 83 12.39 -2.28 6.39
N VAL A 84 13.70 -2.18 6.64
CA VAL A 84 14.33 -2.55 7.91
C VAL A 84 13.73 -1.76 9.08
N GLU A 85 13.56 -0.44 8.94
CA GLU A 85 12.96 0.40 9.98
C GLU A 85 11.49 0.06 10.24
N LEU A 86 10.73 -0.23 9.18
CA LEU A 86 9.31 -0.55 9.29
C LEU A 86 9.06 -1.96 9.84
N LEU A 87 10.00 -2.90 9.72
CA LEU A 87 9.85 -4.28 10.22
C LEU A 87 9.41 -4.33 11.68
N LYS A 88 9.92 -3.44 12.53
CA LYS A 88 9.55 -3.36 13.96
C LYS A 88 8.07 -3.07 14.20
N TYR A 89 7.43 -2.36 13.27
CA TYR A 89 6.04 -1.94 13.37
C TYR A 89 5.08 -2.85 12.60
N ARG A 90 5.60 -3.85 11.87
CA ARG A 90 4.77 -4.80 11.11
C ARG A 90 4.12 -5.82 12.05
N CYS A 91 2.95 -6.31 11.66
CA CYS A 91 2.31 -7.45 12.31
C CYS A 91 3.11 -8.74 12.01
N PRO A 92 3.02 -9.76 12.89
CA PRO A 92 3.63 -11.05 12.63
C PRO A 92 3.05 -11.65 11.33
N GLN A 93 3.92 -12.28 10.54
CA GLN A 93 3.52 -12.94 9.31
C GLN A 93 2.56 -14.11 9.63
N PRO A 94 1.45 -14.27 8.91
CA PRO A 94 0.63 -15.47 9.05
C PRO A 94 1.42 -16.70 8.64
N SER A 95 1.22 -17.81 9.36
CA SER A 95 1.83 -19.09 9.03
C SER A 95 0.78 -20.18 8.86
N THR A 96 1.06 -21.10 7.93
CA THR A 96 0.29 -22.35 7.80
C THR A 96 0.72 -23.31 8.91
N LYS A 97 -0.20 -24.16 9.39
CA LYS A 97 0.11 -25.19 10.39
C LYS A 97 1.09 -26.26 9.88
N GLU A 98 1.04 -26.54 8.58
CA GLU A 98 1.93 -27.49 7.91
C GLU A 98 2.83 -26.76 6.90
N TYR A 99 4.12 -27.07 6.94
CA TYR A 99 5.12 -26.49 6.04
C TYR A 99 5.23 -27.31 4.75
N TYR A 100 5.59 -26.65 3.66
CA TYR A 100 5.84 -27.33 2.39
C TYR A 100 7.07 -28.22 2.49
N LYS A 101 6.90 -29.53 2.27
CA LYS A 101 7.99 -30.50 2.13
C LYS A 101 8.28 -30.68 0.64
N GLN A 102 9.50 -30.38 0.21
CA GLN A 102 9.97 -30.80 -1.10
C GLN A 102 10.14 -32.33 -1.06
N ASN A 103 9.60 -33.03 -2.06
CA ASN A 103 9.82 -34.47 -2.22
C ASN A 103 11.33 -34.70 -2.40
N GLN A 104 11.95 -35.38 -1.43
CA GLN A 104 13.35 -35.82 -1.53
C GLN A 104 13.45 -37.06 -2.41
#